data_AF-A0A2V9H1Z4-F1
#
_entry.id   AF-A0A2V9H1Z4-F1
#
_cell.length_a   1.000
_cell.length_b   1.000
_cell.length_c   1.000
_cell.angle_alpha   90.00
_cell.angle_beta   90.00
_cell.angle_gamma   90.00
#
_symmetry.space_group_name_H-M   'P 1'
#
loop_
_entity.id
_entity.type
_entity.pdbx_description
1 polymer ?
#
loop_
_entity_poly.entity_id
_entity_poly.type
_entity_poly.pdbx_seq_one_letter_code
_entity_poly.pdbx_strand_id
1 'polypeptide(L)'
;MTINLTPEQERRIQAVLSRGAYESVEEVVEAALTAVEQLTVPGFAGTQQELDTLLAEGLASKQPAEDEFWSSVGKQTDAMLAEHKTGPRS
;
A
#
# COMPACT_ATOMS: atom_id res chain seq x y z
N MET A 1 -13.07 19.55 6.25
CA MET A 1 -13.81 19.67 4.97
C MET A 1 -15.11 18.89 5.13
N THR A 2 -16.24 19.42 4.70
CA THR A 2 -17.55 18.74 4.83
C THR A 2 -18.02 18.35 3.44
N ILE A 3 -18.27 17.05 3.22
CA ILE A 3 -18.80 16.53 1.96
C ILE A 3 -20.30 16.34 2.16
N ASN A 4 -21.11 16.98 1.32
CA ASN A 4 -22.56 16.80 1.32
C ASN A 4 -22.92 15.63 0.40
N LEU A 5 -23.61 14.64 0.94
CA LEU A 5 -24.13 13.54 0.15
C LEU A 5 -25.31 14.00 -0.70
N THR A 6 -25.44 13.42 -1.89
CA THR A 6 -26.66 13.55 -2.68
C THR A 6 -27.78 12.73 -2.04
N PRO A 7 -29.07 13.11 -2.25
CA PRO A 7 -30.20 12.34 -1.73
C PRO A 7 -30.24 10.88 -2.19
N GLU A 8 -29.60 10.57 -3.33
CA GLU A 8 -29.46 9.21 -3.83
C GLU A 8 -28.37 8.44 -3.08
N GLN A 9 -27.23 9.07 -2.78
CA GLN A 9 -26.18 8.46 -1.96
C GLN A 9 -26.68 8.13 -0.56
N GLU A 10 -27.43 9.04 0.07
CA GLU A 10 -28.04 8.79 1.39
C GLU A 10 -28.98 7.59 1.37
N ARG A 11 -29.88 7.51 0.38
CA ARG A 11 -30.78 6.36 0.22
C ARG A 11 -30.02 5.05 0.07
N ARG A 12 -28.94 5.05 -0.71
CA ARG A 12 -28.11 3.85 -0.91
C ARG A 12 -27.39 3.44 0.36
N ILE A 13 -26.78 4.38 1.10
CA ILE A 13 -26.12 4.10 2.37
C ILE A 13 -27.14 3.51 3.37
N GLN A 14 -28.31 4.11 3.49
CA GLN A 14 -29.37 3.62 4.38
C GLN A 14 -29.87 2.22 3.98
N ALA A 15 -29.94 1.92 2.69
CA ALA A 15 -30.30 0.59 2.19
C ALA A 15 -29.24 -0.48 2.55
N VAL A 16 -27.97 -0.11 2.67
CA VAL A 16 -26.91 -1.03 3.08
C VAL A 16 -26.91 -1.21 4.61
N LEU A 17 -27.08 -0.13 5.38
CA LEU A 17 -27.19 -0.19 6.84
C LEU A 17 -28.39 -1.02 7.29
N SER A 18 -29.55 -0.85 6.64
CA SER A 18 -30.76 -1.63 6.97
C SER A 18 -30.62 -3.13 6.71
N ARG A 19 -29.63 -3.55 5.90
CA ARG A 19 -29.29 -4.96 5.68
C ARG A 19 -28.33 -5.51 6.74
N GLY A 20 -27.83 -4.67 7.64
CA GLY A 20 -26.87 -5.05 8.68
C GLY A 20 -25.47 -5.38 8.14
N ALA A 21 -25.14 -4.93 6.92
CA ALA A 21 -23.82 -5.18 6.34
C ALA A 21 -22.73 -4.29 6.95
N TYR A 22 -23.11 -3.15 7.53
CA TYR A 22 -22.24 -2.20 8.24
C TYR A 22 -23.04 -1.59 9.40
N GLU A 23 -22.34 -1.16 10.44
CA GLU A 23 -22.90 -0.64 11.69
C GLU A 23 -23.13 0.88 11.65
N SER A 24 -22.41 1.61 10.80
CA SER A 24 -22.48 3.07 10.72
C SER A 24 -22.28 3.63 9.30
N VAL A 25 -22.70 4.88 9.10
CA VAL A 25 -22.48 5.60 7.83
C VAL A 25 -20.99 5.73 7.55
N GLU A 26 -20.21 6.00 8.59
CA GLU A 26 -18.75 6.13 8.54
C GLU A 26 -18.10 4.84 8.00
N GLU A 27 -18.55 3.68 8.48
CA GLU A 27 -18.02 2.39 8.02
C GLU A 27 -18.34 2.11 6.54
N VAL A 28 -19.55 2.48 6.08
CA VAL A 28 -19.94 2.36 4.67
C VAL A 28 -19.06 3.26 3.79
N VAL A 29 -18.79 4.49 4.24
CA VAL A 29 -17.95 5.45 3.51
C VAL A 29 -16.51 4.95 3.46
N GLU A 30 -15.98 4.47 4.57
CA GLU A 30 -14.61 3.93 4.65
C GLU A 30 -14.44 2.74 3.70
N ALA A 31 -15.35 1.77 3.74
CA ALA A 31 -15.32 0.62 2.85
C ALA A 31 -15.40 1.01 1.36
N ALA A 32 -16.20 2.02 1.03
CA ALA A 32 -16.31 2.54 -0.33
C ALA A 32 -15.01 3.22 -0.79
N LEU A 33 -14.36 3.98 0.09
CA LEU A 33 -13.07 4.61 -0.19
C LEU A 33 -11.98 3.56 -0.39
N THR A 34 -11.87 2.59 0.52
CA THR A 34 -10.92 1.47 0.38
C THR A 34 -11.11 0.72 -0.94
N ALA A 35 -12.36 0.46 -1.35
CA ALA A 35 -12.63 -0.20 -2.63
C ALA A 35 -12.18 0.64 -3.83
N VAL A 36 -12.35 1.97 -3.77
CA VAL A 36 -11.88 2.89 -4.81
C VAL A 36 -10.34 2.94 -4.85
N GLU A 37 -9.68 2.99 -3.68
CA GLU A 37 -8.22 2.98 -3.57
C GLU A 37 -7.60 1.69 -4.13
N GLN A 38 -8.21 0.54 -3.85
CA GLN A 38 -7.76 -0.74 -4.41
C GLN A 38 -7.94 -0.80 -5.94
N LEU A 39 -8.97 -0.15 -6.47
CA LEU A 39 -9.20 -0.07 -7.93
C LEU A 39 -8.21 0.85 -8.62
N THR A 40 -7.76 1.92 -7.97
CA THR A 40 -6.82 2.89 -8.56
C THR A 40 -5.38 2.40 -8.55
N VAL A 41 -5.01 1.53 -7.61
CA VAL A 41 -3.64 0.98 -7.47
C VAL A 41 -3.69 -0.55 -7.38
N PRO A 42 -4.01 -1.24 -8.49
CA PRO A 42 -4.18 -2.68 -8.48
C PRO A 42 -2.88 -3.38 -8.05
N GLY A 43 -2.96 -4.21 -7.01
CA GLY A 43 -1.85 -5.02 -6.52
C GLY A 43 -1.04 -4.39 -5.37
N PHE A 44 -1.37 -3.17 -4.95
CA PHE A 44 -0.79 -2.59 -3.73
C PHE A 44 -1.68 -2.91 -2.52
N ALA A 45 -1.10 -3.56 -1.51
CA ALA A 45 -1.82 -4.01 -0.32
C ALA A 45 -1.70 -3.02 0.87
N GLY A 46 -1.12 -1.85 0.66
CA GLY A 46 -0.92 -0.82 1.68
C GLY A 46 -1.92 0.34 1.56
N THR A 47 -1.82 1.26 2.51
CA THR A 47 -2.58 2.52 2.54
C THR A 47 -2.07 3.50 1.48
N GLN A 48 -2.91 4.46 1.09
CA GLN A 48 -2.48 5.52 0.16
C GLN A 48 -1.26 6.30 0.68
N GLN A 49 -1.14 6.50 2.00
CA GLN A 49 0.02 7.16 2.60
C GLN A 49 1.32 6.35 2.46
N GLU A 50 1.26 5.03 2.61
CA GLU A 50 2.40 4.15 2.38
C GLU A 50 2.82 4.18 0.91
N LEU A 51 1.86 4.20 -0.02
CA LEU A 51 2.14 4.35 -1.45
C LEU A 51 2.83 5.69 -1.75
N ASP A 52 2.30 6.80 -1.24
CA ASP A 52 2.86 8.13 -1.45
C ASP A 52 4.29 8.23 -0.90
N THR A 53 4.56 7.57 0.23
CA THR A 53 5.90 7.48 0.82
C THR A 53 6.85 6.72 -0.10
N LEU A 54 6.46 5.53 -0.58
CA LEU A 54 7.28 4.73 -1.51
C LEU A 54 7.55 5.47 -2.83
N LEU A 55 6.56 6.20 -3.34
CA LEU A 55 6.73 7.00 -4.55
C LEU A 55 7.71 8.16 -4.31
N ALA A 56 7.63 8.83 -3.16
CA ALA A 56 8.57 9.88 -2.79
C ALA A 56 10.00 9.34 -2.61
N GLU A 57 10.16 8.20 -1.98
CA GLU A 57 11.45 7.50 -1.86
C GLU A 57 12.01 7.11 -3.23
N GLY A 58 11.18 6.57 -4.12
CA GLY A 58 11.55 6.23 -5.49
C GLY A 58 11.99 7.46 -6.29
N LEU A 59 11.29 8.59 -6.19
CA LEU A 59 11.66 9.85 -6.82
C LEU A 59 12.97 10.43 -6.27
N ALA A 60 13.23 10.25 -4.98
CA ALA A 60 14.47 10.66 -4.35
C ALA A 60 15.64 9.67 -4.58
N SER A 61 15.34 8.47 -5.08
CA SER A 61 16.34 7.43 -5.28
C SER A 61 17.28 7.77 -6.45
N LYS A 62 18.56 7.44 -6.29
CA LYS A 62 19.52 7.49 -7.39
C LYS A 62 19.20 6.34 -8.34
N GLN A 63 19.15 6.61 -9.64
CA GLN A 63 19.18 5.55 -10.66
C GLN A 63 20.64 5.19 -10.97
N PRO A 64 21.18 4.06 -10.45
CA PRO A 64 22.55 3.65 -10.74
C PRO A 64 22.67 3.21 -12.20
N ALA A 65 23.91 3.23 -12.72
CA ALA A 65 24.21 2.50 -13.95
C ALA A 65 24.00 0.99 -13.71
N GLU A 66 23.65 0.24 -14.76
CA GLU A 66 23.31 -1.18 -14.66
C GLU A 66 24.46 -2.01 -14.06
N ASP A 67 25.68 -1.72 -14.49
CA ASP A 67 26.93 -2.31 -14.03
C ASP A 67 27.24 -1.97 -12.56
N GLU A 68 26.93 -0.75 -12.10
CA GLU A 68 27.01 -0.39 -10.68
C GLU A 68 25.99 -1.19 -9.85
N PHE A 69 24.76 -1.34 -10.37
CA PHE A 69 23.69 -2.08 -9.72
C PHE A 69 24.06 -3.55 -9.52
N TRP A 70 24.44 -4.26 -10.60
CA TRP A 70 24.79 -5.68 -10.52
C TRP A 70 26.03 -5.95 -9.66
N SER A 71 27.02 -5.04 -9.69
CA SER A 71 28.19 -5.11 -8.82
C SER A 71 27.81 -4.99 -7.34
N SER A 72 26.88 -4.09 -7.00
CA SER A 72 26.37 -3.91 -5.63
C SER A 72 25.62 -5.15 -5.15
N VAL A 73 24.72 -5.70 -5.97
CA VAL A 73 23.94 -6.91 -5.65
C VAL A 73 24.86 -8.10 -5.39
N GLY A 74 25.88 -8.30 -6.24
CA GLY A 74 26.87 -9.36 -6.05
C GLY A 74 27.61 -9.24 -4.72
N LYS A 75 28.13 -8.05 -4.40
CA LYS A 75 28.83 -7.79 -3.13
C LYS A 75 27.96 -8.04 -1.90
N GLN A 76 26.70 -7.59 -1.91
CA GLN A 76 25.78 -7.84 -0.81
C GLN A 76 25.48 -9.33 -0.66
N THR A 77 25.25 -10.03 -1.77
CA THR A 77 25.00 -11.48 -1.77
C THR A 77 26.19 -12.25 -1.21
N ASP A 78 27.41 -11.90 -1.63
CA ASP A 78 28.64 -12.52 -1.13
C ASP A 78 28.85 -12.27 0.36
N ALA A 79 28.55 -11.05 0.84
CA ALA A 79 28.61 -10.71 2.26
C ALA A 79 27.63 -11.55 3.09
N MET A 80 26.36 -11.64 2.67
CA MET A 80 25.35 -12.47 3.34
C MET A 80 25.75 -13.95 3.34
N LEU A 81 26.34 -14.45 2.25
CA LEU A 81 26.84 -15.82 2.18
C LEU A 81 28.02 -16.07 3.12
N ALA A 82 28.92 -15.11 3.26
CA ALA A 82 30.05 -15.19 4.18
C ALA A 82 29.60 -15.19 5.64
N GLU A 83 28.64 -14.34 6.01
CA GLU A 83 28.01 -14.30 7.35
C GLU A 83 27.35 -15.64 7.70
N HIS A 84 26.63 -16.24 6.76
CA HIS A 84 26.00 -17.55 6.98
C HIS A 84 27.02 -18.69 7.11
N LYS A 85 28.21 -18.57 6.51
CA LYS A 85 29.29 -19.56 6.64
C LYS A 85 30.08 -19.43 7.94
N THR A 86 30.10 -18.24 8.55
CA THR A 86 30.87 -17.95 9.77
C THR A 86 30.03 -17.96 11.05
N GLY A 87 28.69 -18.00 10.94
CA GLY A 87 27.78 -18.19 12.08
C GLY A 87 27.90 -19.57 12.73
N PRO A 88 27.56 -19.72 14.02
CA PRO A 88 27.63 -21.01 14.70
C PRO A 88 26.69 -22.01 14.01
N ARG A 89 27.23 -23.15 13.60
CA ARG A 89 26.42 -24.30 13.18
C ARG A 89 25.74 -24.87 14.42
N SER A 90 24.48 -24.52 14.65
CA SER A 90 23.62 -25.19 15.63
C SER A 90 23.39 -26.66 15.24
#